data_AF-A0A3M9MHJ6-F1
#
_entry.id   AF-A0A3M9MHJ6-F1
#
_cell.length_a   1.000
_cell.length_b   1.000
_cell.length_c   1.000
_cell.angle_alpha   90.00
_cell.angle_beta   90.00
_cell.angle_gamma   90.00
#
_symmetry.space_group_name_H-M   'P 1'
#
loop_
_entity.id
_entity.type
_entity.pdbx_description
1 polymer ?
#
loop_
_entity_poly.entity_id
_entity_poly.type
_entity_poly.pdbx_seq_one_letter_code
_entity_poly.pdbx_strand_id
1 'polypeptide(L)'
;MGAVAITTLSGATLILNISSTTGFLDFVPFLKGFTLFFWIIRTWWIPIIVILGIWRHVSNRLPIFYHPQYWGLVFPLGMYTVCTWRLAYALQLPYLQIIPTYFIYLAFVAWAYTFLGLCINLVKTFVPRHHSGKGSN
;
A
#
# COMPACT_ATOMS: atom_id res chain seq x y z
N MET A 1 -8.83 -1.84 -2.38
CA MET A 1 -7.65 -1.04 -1.93
C MET A 1 -6.80 -0.53 -3.09
N GLY A 2 -6.14 -1.41 -3.87
CA GLY A 2 -5.28 -0.99 -4.98
C GLY A 2 -6.00 -0.22 -6.09
N ALA A 3 -7.18 -0.68 -6.52
CA ALA A 3 -7.96 0.01 -7.56
C ALA A 3 -8.28 1.47 -7.19
N VAL A 4 -8.79 1.70 -5.98
CA VAL A 4 -9.07 3.04 -5.43
C VAL A 4 -7.79 3.90 -5.40
N ALA A 5 -6.62 3.28 -5.18
CA ALA A 5 -5.31 3.93 -5.27
C ALA A 5 -4.95 4.43 -6.64
N ILE A 6 -5.06 3.55 -7.61
CA ILE A 6 -4.78 3.91 -8.98
C ILE A 6 -5.77 4.99 -9.43
N THR A 7 -7.06 4.91 -9.06
CA THR A 7 -8.05 5.95 -9.39
C THR A 7 -7.69 7.32 -8.81
N THR A 8 -7.34 7.42 -7.52
CA THR A 8 -6.94 8.70 -6.92
C THR A 8 -5.65 9.24 -7.54
N LEU A 9 -4.67 8.37 -7.81
CA LEU A 9 -3.40 8.79 -8.41
C LEU A 9 -3.59 9.29 -9.85
N SER A 10 -4.37 8.55 -10.64
CA SER A 10 -4.72 8.92 -12.00
C SER A 10 -5.53 10.21 -12.03
N GLY A 11 -6.51 10.38 -11.13
CA GLY A 11 -7.28 11.62 -10.98
C GLY A 11 -6.40 12.81 -10.64
N ALA A 12 -5.51 12.68 -9.65
CA ALA A 12 -4.56 13.73 -9.29
C ALA A 12 -3.60 14.06 -10.45
N THR A 13 -3.11 13.05 -11.16
CA THR A 13 -2.23 13.24 -12.31
C THR A 13 -2.97 13.90 -13.47
N LEU A 14 -4.22 13.53 -13.73
CA LEU A 14 -5.05 14.14 -14.77
C LEU A 14 -5.29 15.62 -14.47
N ILE A 15 -5.67 15.97 -13.24
CA ILE A 15 -5.86 17.37 -12.81
C ILE A 15 -4.59 18.20 -13.04
N LEU A 16 -3.41 17.63 -12.79
CA LEU A 16 -2.13 18.32 -12.97
C LEU A 16 -1.71 18.51 -14.43
N ASN A 17 -2.28 17.73 -15.36
CA ASN A 17 -1.94 17.81 -16.78
C ASN A 17 -3.02 18.53 -17.62
N ILE A 18 -4.22 18.76 -17.07
CA ILE A 18 -5.24 19.57 -17.74
C ILE A 18 -4.74 21.02 -17.84
N SER A 19 -4.62 21.51 -19.07
CA SER A 19 -4.21 22.88 -19.40
C SER A 19 -5.29 23.58 -20.22
N SER A 20 -5.24 24.91 -20.34
CA SER A 20 -6.21 25.70 -21.11
C SER A 20 -6.38 25.25 -22.57
N THR A 21 -5.36 24.64 -23.16
CA THR A 21 -5.38 24.08 -24.52
C THR A 21 -6.23 22.81 -24.65
N THR A 22 -6.52 22.11 -23.55
CA THR A 22 -7.22 20.81 -23.59
C THR A 22 -8.74 20.92 -23.64
N GLY A 23 -9.32 22.09 -23.34
CA GLY A 23 -10.78 22.30 -23.36
C GLY A 23 -11.58 21.65 -22.23
N PHE A 24 -10.93 20.95 -21.27
CA PHE A 24 -11.59 20.25 -20.16
C PHE A 24 -11.55 21.00 -18.82
N LEU A 25 -11.32 22.32 -18.84
CA LEU A 25 -11.20 23.12 -17.61
C LEU A 25 -12.46 23.07 -16.74
N ASP A 26 -13.64 23.01 -17.36
CA ASP A 26 -14.92 22.96 -16.66
C ASP A 26 -15.12 21.66 -15.87
N PHE A 27 -14.41 20.59 -16.22
CA PHE A 27 -14.46 19.30 -15.51
C PHE A 27 -13.48 19.24 -14.33
N VAL A 28 -12.55 20.19 -14.20
CA VAL A 28 -11.57 20.20 -13.10
C VAL A 28 -12.25 20.20 -11.72
N PRO A 29 -13.27 21.03 -11.43
CA PRO A 29 -13.96 21.00 -10.14
C PRO A 29 -14.59 19.63 -9.83
N PHE A 30 -15.20 18.98 -10.83
CA PHE A 30 -15.76 17.64 -10.70
C PHE A 30 -14.67 16.60 -10.39
N LEU A 31 -13.56 16.62 -11.15
CA LEU A 31 -12.43 15.72 -10.94
C LEU A 31 -11.81 15.90 -9.55
N LYS A 32 -11.70 17.15 -9.06
CA LYS A 32 -11.21 17.43 -7.71
C LYS A 32 -12.09 16.77 -6.65
N GLY A 33 -13.42 16.95 -6.73
CA GLY A 33 -14.38 16.33 -5.81
C GLY A 33 -14.35 14.80 -5.87
N PHE A 34 -14.35 14.23 -7.07
CA PHE A 34 -14.32 12.78 -7.28
C PHE A 34 -13.01 12.15 -6.77
N THR A 35 -11.87 12.79 -7.04
CA THR A 35 -10.56 12.32 -6.58
C THR A 35 -10.47 12.36 -5.05
N LEU A 36 -10.98 13.43 -4.42
CA LEU A 36 -11.06 13.56 -2.97
C LEU A 36 -11.99 12.50 -2.35
N PHE A 37 -13.14 12.23 -2.97
CA PHE A 37 -14.08 11.21 -2.52
C PHE A 37 -13.44 9.80 -2.45
N PHE A 38 -12.69 9.39 -3.49
CA PHE A 38 -11.95 8.12 -3.45
C PHE A 38 -10.83 8.11 -2.41
N TRP A 39 -10.20 9.25 -2.16
CA TRP A 39 -9.19 9.36 -1.11
C TRP A 39 -9.82 9.22 0.29
N ILE A 40 -11.00 9.79 0.54
CA ILE A 40 -11.75 9.62 1.79
C ILE A 40 -12.11 8.14 1.99
N ILE A 41 -12.71 7.51 0.97
CA ILE A 41 -13.05 6.08 1.01
C ILE A 41 -11.82 5.26 1.37
N ARG A 42 -10.67 5.54 0.75
CA ARG A 42 -9.44 4.80 1.07
C ARG A 42 -8.96 5.08 2.49
N THR A 43 -8.94 6.33 2.92
CA THR A 43 -8.46 6.70 4.26
C THR A 43 -9.29 6.02 5.34
N TRP A 44 -10.61 5.89 5.13
CA TRP A 44 -11.52 5.14 6.02
C TRP A 44 -11.17 3.65 6.16
N TRP A 45 -10.52 3.13 5.14
CA TRP A 45 -10.26 1.71 4.92
C TRP A 45 -8.90 1.31 5.53
N ILE A 46 -8.04 2.29 5.84
CA ILE A 46 -6.75 2.10 6.54
C ILE A 46 -6.95 1.61 7.98
N PRO A 47 -7.79 2.23 8.84
CA PRO A 47 -8.07 1.71 10.18
C PRO A 47 -8.51 0.25 10.17
N ILE A 48 -9.37 -0.14 9.21
CA ILE A 48 -9.84 -1.52 9.06
C ILE A 48 -8.68 -2.46 8.75
N ILE A 49 -7.79 -2.10 7.81
CA ILE A 49 -6.59 -2.89 7.52
C ILE A 49 -5.67 -2.98 8.74
N VAL A 50 -5.45 -1.87 9.44
CA VAL A 50 -4.56 -1.83 10.61
C VAL A 50 -5.11 -2.73 11.72
N ILE A 51 -6.41 -2.64 12.01
CA ILE A 51 -7.07 -3.50 13.00
C ILE A 51 -7.00 -4.96 12.58
N LEU A 52 -7.29 -5.30 11.31
CA LEU A 52 -7.20 -6.68 10.82
C LEU A 52 -5.74 -7.19 10.81
N GLY A 53 -4.78 -6.32 10.52
CA GLY A 53 -3.35 -6.62 10.53
C GLY A 53 -2.86 -6.92 11.95
N ILE A 54 -3.19 -6.05 12.90
CA ILE A 54 -2.87 -6.23 14.33
C ILE A 54 -3.59 -7.47 14.86
N TRP A 55 -4.89 -7.61 14.63
CA TRP A 55 -5.66 -8.78 15.08
C TRP A 55 -5.09 -10.08 14.53
N ARG A 56 -4.71 -10.13 13.25
CA ARG A 56 -4.09 -11.31 12.63
C ARG A 56 -2.69 -11.59 13.19
N HIS A 57 -1.92 -10.58 13.59
CA HIS A 57 -0.58 -10.79 14.17
C HIS A 57 -0.63 -11.16 15.67
N VAL A 58 -1.55 -10.55 16.42
CA VAL A 58 -1.74 -10.75 17.87
C VAL A 58 -2.51 -12.04 18.17
N SER A 59 -3.60 -12.29 17.44
CA SER A 59 -4.48 -13.46 17.69
C SER A 59 -3.84 -14.76 17.22
N ASN A 60 -3.08 -14.73 16.11
CA ASN A 60 -2.72 -15.98 15.46
C ASN A 60 -1.38 -16.59 15.86
N ARG A 61 -0.49 -15.89 16.62
CA ARG A 61 0.82 -16.42 17.11
C ARG A 61 1.46 -17.45 16.16
N LEU A 62 1.39 -17.19 14.85
CA LEU A 62 1.60 -18.24 13.87
C LEU A 62 3.11 -18.51 13.77
N PRO A 63 3.55 -19.79 13.77
CA PRO A 63 4.93 -20.14 13.50
C PRO A 63 5.37 -19.49 12.18
N ILE A 64 6.67 -19.16 12.08
CA ILE A 64 7.33 -18.28 11.09
C ILE A 64 7.19 -18.80 9.64
N PHE A 65 5.96 -18.88 9.14
CA PHE A 65 5.59 -19.25 7.79
C PHE A 65 5.15 -17.99 7.07
N TYR A 66 6.08 -17.50 6.25
CA TYR A 66 5.83 -16.41 5.32
C TYR A 66 4.72 -16.84 4.34
N HIS A 67 3.66 -16.03 4.25
CA HIS A 67 2.62 -16.17 3.23
C HIS A 67 2.74 -15.06 2.19
N PRO A 68 2.78 -15.39 0.88
CA PRO A 68 2.83 -14.38 -0.20
C PRO A 68 1.72 -13.32 -0.12
N GLN A 69 0.58 -13.65 0.51
CA GLN A 69 -0.53 -12.72 0.75
C GLN A 69 -0.14 -11.45 1.53
N TYR A 70 0.97 -11.44 2.28
CA TYR A 70 1.43 -10.25 2.99
C TYR A 70 1.83 -9.10 2.04
N TRP A 71 2.33 -9.41 0.83
CA TRP A 71 2.63 -8.37 -0.18
C TRP A 71 1.40 -7.62 -0.64
N GLY A 72 0.24 -8.29 -0.67
CA GLY A 72 -1.04 -7.67 -1.01
C GLY A 72 -1.49 -6.60 -0.01
N LEU A 73 -0.95 -6.60 1.21
CA LEU A 73 -1.23 -5.60 2.25
C LEU A 73 -0.22 -4.45 2.26
N VAL A 74 1.07 -4.77 2.04
CA VAL A 74 2.14 -3.78 2.04
C VAL A 74 2.06 -2.86 0.82
N PHE A 75 1.71 -3.39 -0.34
CA PHE A 75 1.62 -2.59 -1.56
C PHE A 75 0.61 -1.42 -1.46
N PRO A 76 -0.63 -1.64 -0.99
CA PRO A 76 -1.58 -0.55 -0.75
C PRO A 76 -1.10 0.52 0.24
N LEU A 77 -0.27 0.17 1.24
CA LEU A 77 0.28 1.13 2.20
C LEU A 77 1.25 2.11 1.52
N GLY A 78 2.17 1.59 0.70
CA GLY A 78 3.05 2.43 -0.11
C GLY A 78 2.30 3.23 -1.18
N MET A 79 1.26 2.64 -1.79
CA MET A 79 0.44 3.38 -2.75
C MET A 79 -0.37 4.49 -2.07
N TYR A 80 -0.76 4.35 -0.80
CA TYR A 80 -1.45 5.41 -0.07
C TYR A 80 -0.59 6.66 0.11
N THR A 81 0.70 6.51 0.46
CA THR A 81 1.61 7.66 0.64
C THR A 81 1.79 8.42 -0.67
N VAL A 82 2.08 7.71 -1.77
CA VAL A 82 2.26 8.33 -3.10
C VAL A 82 0.98 9.03 -3.56
N CYS A 83 -0.18 8.38 -3.42
CA CYS A 83 -1.45 8.98 -3.84
C CYS A 83 -1.79 10.22 -3.01
N THR A 84 -1.60 10.18 -1.69
CA THR A 84 -1.91 11.31 -0.81
C THR A 84 -0.98 12.49 -1.10
N TRP A 85 0.30 12.22 -1.35
CA TRP A 85 1.24 13.24 -1.78
C TRP A 85 0.83 13.90 -3.10
N ARG A 86 0.48 13.09 -4.11
CA ARG A 86 0.05 13.60 -5.42
C ARG A 86 -1.26 14.37 -5.33
N LEU A 87 -2.19 13.89 -4.51
CA LEU A 87 -3.47 14.55 -4.24
C LEU A 87 -3.27 15.92 -3.58
N ALA A 88 -2.41 16.00 -2.56
CA ALA A 88 -2.09 17.25 -1.89
C ALA A 88 -1.56 18.30 -2.87
N TYR A 89 -0.71 17.87 -3.80
CA TYR A 89 -0.19 18.74 -4.86
C TYR A 89 -1.27 19.13 -5.88
N ALA A 90 -2.08 18.17 -6.35
CA ALA A 90 -3.16 18.41 -7.33
C ALA A 90 -4.29 19.30 -6.81
N LEU A 91 -4.62 19.21 -5.53
CA LEU A 91 -5.65 20.02 -4.89
C LEU A 91 -5.12 21.30 -4.24
N GLN A 92 -3.80 21.53 -4.26
CA GLN A 92 -3.13 22.63 -3.55
C GLN A 92 -3.46 22.64 -2.03
N LEU A 93 -3.48 21.45 -1.42
CA LEU A 93 -3.77 21.23 0.00
C LEU A 93 -2.48 20.80 0.71
N PRO A 94 -1.54 21.72 1.02
CA PRO A 94 -0.23 21.37 1.59
C PRO A 94 -0.34 20.67 2.94
N TYR A 95 -1.39 20.96 3.71
CA TYR A 95 -1.66 20.30 5.00
C TYR A 95 -1.88 18.78 4.86
N LEU A 96 -2.33 18.28 3.69
CA LEU A 96 -2.45 16.84 3.46
C LEU A 96 -1.10 16.14 3.35
N GLN A 97 0.00 16.86 3.06
CA GLN A 97 1.35 16.28 2.93
C GLN A 97 1.94 15.80 4.26
N ILE A 98 1.38 16.25 5.39
CA ILE A 98 1.81 15.77 6.70
C ILE A 98 1.55 14.26 6.86
N ILE A 99 0.42 13.78 6.31
CA ILE A 99 0.01 12.38 6.37
C ILE A 99 1.04 11.46 5.70
N PRO A 100 1.38 11.60 4.39
CA PRO A 100 2.35 10.74 3.74
C PRO A 100 3.76 10.86 4.31
N THR A 101 4.13 12.03 4.87
CA THR A 101 5.45 12.25 5.48
C THR A 101 5.68 11.34 6.69
N TYR A 102 4.67 11.09 7.51
CA TYR A 102 4.77 10.14 8.62
C TYR A 102 4.42 8.69 8.21
N PHE A 103 3.42 8.53 7.33
CA PHE A 103 2.93 7.21 6.94
C PHE A 103 3.95 6.40 6.14
N ILE A 104 4.89 7.06 5.45
CA ILE A 104 5.96 6.37 4.71
C ILE A 104 6.83 5.49 5.63
N TYR A 105 7.08 5.91 6.87
CA TYR A 105 7.85 5.12 7.82
C TYR A 105 7.11 3.85 8.21
N LEU A 106 5.79 3.94 8.45
CA LEU A 106 4.94 2.78 8.73
C LEU A 106 4.92 1.81 7.53
N ALA A 107 4.75 2.35 6.32
CA ALA A 107 4.78 1.55 5.10
C ALA A 107 6.13 0.86 4.89
N PHE A 108 7.23 1.56 5.17
CA PHE A 108 8.59 1.03 5.04
C PHE A 108 8.89 -0.07 6.07
N VAL A 109 8.49 0.11 7.33
CA VAL A 109 8.64 -0.94 8.37
C VAL A 109 7.85 -2.19 8.00
N ALA A 110 6.60 -2.03 7.56
CA ALA A 110 5.78 -3.15 7.10
C ALA A 110 6.42 -3.86 5.90
N TRP A 111 6.96 -3.09 4.95
CA TRP A 111 7.67 -3.63 3.79
C TRP A 111 8.93 -4.41 4.19
N ALA A 112 9.80 -3.83 5.02
CA ALA A 112 11.02 -4.48 5.49
C ALA A 112 10.72 -5.80 6.21
N TYR A 113 9.68 -5.84 7.05
CA TYR A 113 9.27 -7.07 7.74
C TYR A 113 8.82 -8.17 6.76
N THR A 114 8.02 -7.81 5.75
CA THR A 114 7.60 -8.78 4.72
C THR A 114 8.76 -9.24 3.82
N PHE A 115 9.69 -8.34 3.52
CA PHE A 115 10.88 -8.64 2.73
C PHE A 115 11.82 -9.60 3.47
N LEU A 116 12.07 -9.37 4.75
CA LEU A 116 12.83 -10.29 5.60
C LEU A 116 12.18 -11.69 5.65
N GLY A 117 10.84 -11.74 5.78
CA GLY A 117 10.09 -13.00 5.72
C GLY A 117 10.28 -13.75 4.39
N LEU A 118 10.32 -13.02 3.26
CA LEU A 118 10.62 -13.59 1.94
C LEU A 118 12.06 -14.12 1.88
N CYS A 119 13.05 -13.35 2.32
CA CYS A 119 14.46 -13.79 2.34
C CYS A 119 14.64 -15.06 3.17
N ILE A 120 14.05 -15.15 4.37
CA ILE A 120 14.12 -16.33 5.23
C ILE A 120 13.48 -17.54 4.56
N ASN A 121 12.33 -17.35 3.89
CA ASN A 121 11.65 -18.44 3.20
C ASN A 121 12.46 -18.93 1.98
N LEU A 122 13.02 -18.01 1.20
CA LEU A 122 13.91 -18.35 0.08
C LEU A 122 15.12 -19.15 0.57
N VAL A 123 15.82 -18.69 1.62
CA VAL A 123 16.95 -19.42 2.20
C VAL A 123 16.54 -20.82 2.67
N LYS A 124 15.39 -20.97 3.35
CA LYS A 124 14.87 -22.29 3.77
C LYS A 124 14.50 -23.20 2.61
N THR A 125 14.07 -22.64 1.48
CA THR A 125 13.71 -23.40 0.27
C THR A 125 14.95 -23.85 -0.49
N PHE A 126 16.00 -23.01 -0.52
CA PHE A 126 17.25 -23.31 -1.21
C PHE A 126 18.26 -24.12 -0.38
N VAL A 127 18.15 -24.13 0.96
CA VAL A 127 18.93 -25.04 1.80
C VAL A 127 18.31 -26.44 1.67
N PRO A 128 18.98 -27.40 1.01
CA PRO A 128 18.43 -28.74 0.85
C PRO A 128 18.29 -29.35 2.24
N ARG A 129 17.09 -29.83 2.58
CA ARG A 129 16.97 -30.83 3.66
C ARG A 129 17.74 -32.05 3.18
N HIS A 130 18.94 -32.25 3.70
CA HIS A 130 19.64 -33.50 3.57
C HIS A 130 18.74 -34.56 4.23
N HIS A 131 17.93 -35.25 3.41
CA HIS A 131 17.24 -36.47 3.82
C HIS A 131 18.36 -37.47 4.10
N SER A 132 18.80 -37.52 5.35
CA SER A 132 19.61 -38.63 5.83
C SER A 132 18.76 -39.88 5.64
N GLY A 133 19.10 -40.67 4.62
CA GLY A 133 18.54 -41.98 4.42
C GLY A 133 18.70 -42.77 5.72
N LYS A 134 17.59 -43.04 6.40
CA LYS A 134 17.54 -44.17 7.30
C LYS A 134 17.26 -45.38 6.42
N GLY A 135 18.34 -46.06 6.03
CA GLY A 135 18.26 -47.49 5.85
C GLY A 135 17.74 -48.11 7.15
N SER A 136 16.68 -48.88 7.06
CA SER A 136 16.39 -49.93 8.02
C SER A 136 16.19 -51.19 7.21
N ASN A 137 17.14 -52.10 7.41
CA ASN A 137 16.92 -53.54 7.29
C ASN A 137 15.72 -53.97 8.13
#